data_AF-A0A8T7KXA7-F1
#
_entry.id   AF-A0A8T7KXA7-F1
#
_cell.length_a   1.000
_cell.length_b   1.000
_cell.length_c   1.000
_cell.angle_alpha   90.00
_cell.angle_beta   90.00
_cell.angle_gamma   90.00
#
_symmetry.space_group_name_H-M   'P 1'
#
loop_
_entity.id
_entity.type
_entity.pdbx_description
1 polymer ?
#
loop_
_entity_poly.entity_id
_entity_poly.type
_entity_poly.pdbx_seq_one_letter_code
_entity_poly.pdbx_strand_id
1 'polypeptide(L)'
;MRRLGAVITSALVIGIGLLTVAGLVVGGDLGWLSAIVEAFRIRDISSIFLQLATITAATTILIGILNLLVVHLRRVGRREKGWGYSLLLVLSALAVIVLAVLERAGVLKGEPALTTILFESVQVSIESALAGLVLFALVFGAYRLMRRGVSWPKLLFVLALLLVLLAALPLSAPGLLTSARDWLLAVPVSAGARGILLGIALATVVTGVRVLIGLDRSYRE
;
A
#
# COMPACT_ATOMS: atom_id res chain seq x y z
N MET A 1 -0.71 -34.01 16.34
CA MET A 1 0.26 -33.65 15.27
C MET A 1 -0.12 -32.36 14.53
N ARG A 2 -1.34 -32.21 13.96
CA ARG A 2 -1.73 -30.99 13.22
C ARG A 2 -1.62 -29.66 14.01
N ARG A 3 -1.94 -29.66 15.31
CA ARG A 3 -1.83 -28.47 16.17
C ARG A 3 -0.38 -28.04 16.44
N LEU A 4 0.55 -28.99 16.54
CA LEU A 4 1.97 -28.71 16.75
C LEU A 4 2.61 -28.09 15.50
N GLY A 5 2.31 -28.62 14.32
CA GLY A 5 2.78 -28.03 13.05
C GLY A 5 2.30 -26.58 12.88
N ALA A 6 1.05 -26.30 13.22
CA ALA A 6 0.50 -24.94 13.17
C ALA A 6 1.25 -23.93 14.06
N VAL A 7 1.58 -24.34 15.28
CA VAL A 7 2.32 -23.51 16.25
C VAL A 7 3.74 -23.26 15.77
N ILE A 8 4.43 -24.28 15.26
CA ILE A 8 5.80 -24.17 14.76
C ILE A 8 5.86 -23.21 13.57
N THR A 9 4.94 -23.35 12.61
CA THR A 9 4.92 -22.47 11.43
C THR A 9 4.63 -21.02 11.81
N SER A 10 3.71 -20.79 12.76
CA SER A 10 3.41 -19.44 13.26
C SER A 10 4.61 -18.82 13.96
N ALA A 11 5.27 -19.59 14.84
CA ALA A 11 6.46 -19.15 15.54
C ALA A 11 7.61 -18.81 14.58
N LEU A 12 7.78 -19.61 13.51
CA LEU A 12 8.80 -19.38 12.49
C LEU A 12 8.51 -18.11 11.69
N VAL A 13 7.27 -17.87 11.28
CA VAL A 13 6.88 -16.64 10.56
C VAL A 13 7.10 -15.40 11.42
N ILE A 14 6.65 -15.44 12.68
CA ILE A 14 6.84 -14.33 13.61
C ILE A 14 8.34 -14.10 13.86
N GLY A 15 9.13 -15.17 14.04
CA GLY A 15 10.57 -15.09 14.23
C GLY A 15 11.28 -14.46 13.03
N ILE A 16 10.96 -14.88 11.80
CA ILE A 16 11.51 -14.28 10.57
C ILE A 16 11.13 -12.80 10.48
N GLY A 17 9.87 -12.45 10.77
CA GLY A 17 9.42 -11.06 10.77
C GLY A 17 10.19 -10.19 11.75
N LEU A 18 10.33 -10.66 13.00
CA LEU A 18 11.09 -9.95 14.04
C LEU A 18 12.57 -9.81 13.70
N LEU A 19 13.20 -10.86 13.16
CA LEU A 19 14.60 -10.79 12.70
C LEU A 19 14.77 -9.77 11.57
N THR A 20 13.85 -9.78 10.60
CA THR A 20 13.87 -8.83 9.48
C THR A 20 13.80 -7.39 9.99
N VAL A 21 12.84 -7.12 10.88
CA VAL A 21 12.66 -5.80 11.52
C VAL A 21 13.88 -5.42 12.36
N ALA A 22 14.45 -6.34 13.15
CA ALA A 22 15.63 -6.06 13.96
C ALA A 22 16.82 -5.65 13.09
N GLY A 23 17.09 -6.35 11.98
CA GLY A 23 18.16 -5.99 11.06
C GLY A 23 17.93 -4.66 10.34
N LEU A 24 16.68 -4.23 10.15
CA LEU A 24 16.34 -2.95 9.50
C LEU A 24 16.36 -1.75 10.46
N VAL A 25 15.85 -1.93 11.68
CA VAL A 25 15.64 -0.84 12.64
C VAL A 25 16.91 -0.54 13.45
N VAL A 26 17.74 -1.55 13.70
CA VAL A 26 18.94 -1.37 14.53
C VAL A 26 20.04 -0.69 13.70
N GLY A 27 20.12 0.64 13.82
CA GLY A 27 21.18 1.47 13.26
C GLY A 27 22.54 1.25 13.94
N GLY A 28 23.61 1.79 13.34
CA GLY A 28 24.98 1.65 13.87
C GLY A 28 25.18 2.27 15.26
N ASP A 29 24.39 3.30 15.59
CA ASP A 29 24.58 4.14 16.78
C ASP A 29 23.99 3.54 18.08
N LEU A 30 23.41 2.35 18.03
CA LEU A 30 22.73 1.71 19.16
C LEU A 30 23.64 0.85 20.07
N GLY A 31 24.97 1.02 19.95
CA GLY A 31 25.97 0.44 20.83
C GLY A 31 25.89 -1.09 20.96
N TRP A 32 25.48 -1.59 22.12
CA TRP A 32 25.41 -3.03 22.39
C TRP A 32 24.40 -3.77 21.50
N LEU A 33 23.33 -3.10 21.07
CA LEU A 33 22.33 -3.68 20.16
C LEU A 33 22.90 -3.86 18.75
N SER A 34 23.69 -2.89 18.26
CA SER A 34 24.34 -3.01 16.95
C SER A 34 25.42 -4.10 16.98
N ALA A 35 26.14 -4.24 18.09
CA ALA A 35 27.10 -5.34 18.28
C ALA A 35 26.43 -6.73 18.21
N ILE A 36 25.25 -6.92 18.79
CA ILE A 36 24.47 -8.17 18.68
C ILE A 36 24.05 -8.42 17.23
N VAL A 37 23.49 -7.40 16.57
CA VAL A 37 23.02 -7.51 15.18
C VAL A 37 24.16 -7.87 14.23
N GLU A 38 25.34 -7.29 14.44
CA GLU A 38 26.55 -7.59 13.66
C GLU A 38 27.08 -9.00 13.98
N ALA A 39 27.22 -9.35 15.26
CA ALA A 39 27.74 -10.64 15.70
C ALA A 39 26.92 -11.82 15.17
N PHE A 40 25.59 -11.69 15.13
CA PHE A 40 24.68 -12.72 14.61
C PHE A 40 24.35 -12.53 13.11
N ARG A 41 25.00 -11.59 12.42
CA ARG A 41 24.78 -11.28 10.98
C ARG A 41 23.30 -11.10 10.63
N ILE A 42 22.53 -10.47 11.53
CA ILE A 42 21.08 -10.30 11.38
C ILE A 42 20.77 -9.44 10.14
N ARG A 43 21.62 -8.45 9.81
CA ARG A 43 21.46 -7.62 8.60
C ARG A 43 21.53 -8.42 7.31
N ASP A 44 22.45 -9.38 7.22
CA ASP A 44 22.59 -10.26 6.06
C ASP A 44 21.36 -11.17 5.92
N ILE A 45 20.87 -11.70 7.04
CA ILE A 45 19.65 -12.52 7.05
C ILE A 45 18.43 -11.70 6.61
N SER A 46 18.28 -10.47 7.14
CA SER A 46 17.22 -9.54 6.76
C SER A 46 17.27 -9.22 5.27
N SER A 47 18.46 -8.98 4.70
CA SER A 47 18.61 -8.65 3.28
C SER A 47 18.21 -9.83 2.38
N ILE A 48 18.54 -11.07 2.76
CA ILE A 48 18.09 -12.28 2.06
C ILE A 48 16.56 -12.38 2.09
N PHE A 49 15.92 -12.18 3.25
CA PHE A 49 14.47 -12.23 3.34
C PHE A 49 13.79 -11.12 2.52
N LEU A 50 14.35 -9.91 2.54
CA LEU A 50 13.85 -8.82 1.70
C LEU A 50 14.01 -9.13 0.21
N GLN A 51 15.14 -9.69 -0.20
CA GLN A 51 15.34 -10.09 -1.59
C GLN A 51 14.33 -11.15 -2.02
N LEU A 52 14.08 -12.16 -1.19
CA LEU A 52 13.03 -13.16 -1.44
C LEU A 52 11.64 -12.53 -1.53
N ALA A 53 11.32 -11.58 -0.64
CA ALA A 53 10.07 -10.85 -0.67
C ALA A 53 9.92 -10.02 -1.96
N THR A 54 10.97 -9.31 -2.38
CA THR A 54 11.00 -8.52 -3.61
C THR A 54 10.83 -9.40 -4.85
N ILE A 55 11.54 -10.53 -4.93
CA ILE A 55 11.40 -11.48 -6.05
C ILE A 55 9.98 -12.05 -6.10
N THR A 56 9.43 -12.42 -4.94
CA THR A 56 8.06 -12.95 -4.84
C THR A 56 7.04 -11.91 -5.26
N ALA A 57 7.18 -10.65 -4.79
CA ALA A 57 6.30 -9.55 -5.16
C ALA A 57 6.37 -9.25 -6.66
N ALA A 58 7.57 -9.16 -7.24
CA ALA A 58 7.76 -8.94 -8.67
C ALA A 58 7.13 -10.07 -9.50
N THR A 59 7.33 -11.32 -9.10
CA THR A 59 6.74 -12.49 -9.78
C THR A 59 5.22 -12.49 -9.67
N THR A 60 4.68 -12.16 -8.49
CA THR A 60 3.23 -12.09 -8.25
C THR A 60 2.58 -11.00 -9.09
N ILE A 61 3.19 -9.82 -9.17
CA ILE A 61 2.73 -8.72 -10.02
C ILE A 61 2.71 -9.16 -11.48
N LEU A 62 3.78 -9.81 -11.95
CA LEU A 62 3.86 -10.32 -13.32
C LEU A 62 2.75 -11.33 -13.61
N ILE A 63 2.54 -12.32 -12.73
CA ILE A 63 1.45 -13.29 -12.85
C ILE A 63 0.09 -12.58 -12.88
N GLY A 64 -0.11 -11.56 -12.03
CA GLY A 64 -1.34 -10.76 -11.98
C GLY A 64 -1.62 -10.04 -13.31
N ILE A 65 -0.60 -9.39 -13.87
CA ILE A 65 -0.70 -8.70 -15.17
C ILE A 65 -0.99 -9.71 -16.29
N LEU A 66 -0.27 -10.83 -16.34
CA LEU A 66 -0.49 -11.87 -17.34
C LEU A 66 -1.91 -12.46 -17.24
N ASN A 67 -2.38 -12.76 -16.03
CA ASN A 67 -3.73 -13.27 -15.81
C ASN A 67 -4.79 -12.27 -16.29
N LEU A 68 -4.63 -10.99 -15.94
CA LEU A 68 -5.52 -9.93 -16.39
C LEU A 68 -5.55 -9.84 -17.92
N LEU A 69 -4.38 -9.82 -18.58
CA LEU A 69 -4.29 -9.79 -20.04
C LEU A 69 -4.94 -11.01 -20.69
N VAL A 70 -4.68 -12.22 -20.19
CA VAL A 70 -5.27 -13.46 -20.73
C VAL A 70 -6.79 -13.44 -20.63
N VAL A 71 -7.34 -13.03 -19.48
CA VAL A 71 -8.79 -12.94 -19.28
C VAL A 71 -9.42 -11.94 -20.27
N HIS A 72 -8.82 -10.76 -20.42
CA HIS A 72 -9.35 -9.73 -21.31
C HIS A 72 -9.15 -10.07 -22.80
N LEU A 73 -8.03 -10.66 -23.19
CA LEU A 73 -7.80 -11.16 -24.56
C LEU A 73 -8.81 -12.24 -24.94
N ARG A 74 -9.07 -13.20 -24.04
CA ARG A 74 -10.08 -14.25 -24.26
C ARG A 74 -11.47 -13.64 -24.41
N ARG A 75 -11.82 -12.66 -23.57
CA ARG A 75 -13.09 -11.92 -23.64
C ARG A 75 -13.27 -11.19 -24.96
N VAL A 76 -12.20 -10.56 -25.47
CA VAL A 76 -12.19 -9.88 -26.78
C VAL A 76 -12.37 -10.89 -27.91
N GLY A 77 -11.61 -11.99 -27.91
CA GLY A 77 -11.70 -13.02 -28.96
C GLY A 77 -13.08 -13.70 -29.03
N ARG A 78 -13.72 -13.91 -27.88
CA ARG A 78 -15.07 -14.49 -27.78
C ARG A 78 -16.21 -13.47 -27.93
N ARG A 79 -15.89 -12.17 -28.06
CA ARG A 79 -16.85 -11.06 -28.13
C ARG A 79 -17.91 -11.10 -27.02
N GLU A 80 -17.51 -11.44 -25.80
CA GLU A 80 -18.44 -11.49 -24.67
C GLU A 80 -18.97 -10.07 -24.33
N LYS A 81 -20.01 -9.98 -23.50
CA LYS A 81 -20.56 -8.70 -23.06
C LYS A 81 -19.46 -7.82 -22.43
N GLY A 82 -19.30 -6.60 -22.95
CA GLY A 82 -18.26 -5.66 -22.50
C GLY A 82 -16.88 -5.88 -23.12
N TRP A 83 -16.77 -6.63 -24.23
CA TRP A 83 -15.51 -6.85 -24.93
C TRP A 83 -14.81 -5.54 -25.36
N GLY A 84 -15.56 -4.47 -25.69
CA GLY A 84 -15.00 -3.18 -26.07
C GLY A 84 -14.12 -2.56 -24.98
N TYR A 85 -14.54 -2.62 -23.71
CA TYR A 85 -13.72 -2.17 -22.58
C TYR A 85 -12.47 -3.03 -22.40
N SER A 86 -12.59 -4.33 -22.69
CA SER A 86 -11.46 -5.26 -22.61
C SER A 86 -10.44 -5.01 -23.72
N LEU A 87 -10.91 -4.64 -24.91
CA LEU A 87 -10.05 -4.22 -26.01
C LEU A 87 -9.29 -2.95 -25.65
N LEU A 88 -9.98 -1.94 -25.10
CA LEU A 88 -9.34 -0.70 -24.65
C LEU A 88 -8.23 -0.99 -23.63
N LEU A 89 -8.52 -1.84 -22.62
CA LEU A 89 -7.53 -2.24 -21.63
C LEU A 89 -6.29 -2.89 -22.25
N VAL A 90 -6.49 -3.84 -23.18
CA VAL A 90 -5.39 -4.55 -23.83
C VAL A 90 -4.54 -3.59 -24.68
N LEU A 91 -5.19 -2.69 -25.42
CA LEU A 91 -4.49 -1.68 -26.23
C LEU A 91 -3.71 -0.70 -25.35
N SER A 92 -4.27 -0.24 -24.23
CA SER A 92 -3.57 0.62 -23.28
C SER A 92 -2.37 -0.08 -22.65
N ALA A 93 -2.52 -1.36 -22.24
CA ALA A 93 -1.41 -2.14 -21.71
C ALA A 93 -0.28 -2.33 -22.74
N LEU A 94 -0.64 -2.65 -24.00
CA LEU A 94 0.32 -2.78 -25.08
C LEU A 94 1.03 -1.45 -25.36
N ALA A 95 0.30 -0.33 -25.37
CA ALA A 95 0.87 0.99 -25.57
C ALA A 95 1.92 1.32 -24.51
N VAL A 96 1.63 1.10 -23.23
CA VAL A 96 2.59 1.35 -22.13
C VAL A 96 3.83 0.44 -22.26
N ILE A 97 3.66 -0.84 -22.62
CA ILE A 97 4.78 -1.77 -22.84
C ILE A 97 5.66 -1.29 -24.00
N VAL A 98 5.05 -0.89 -25.12
CA VAL A 98 5.79 -0.39 -26.29
C VAL A 98 6.55 0.88 -25.93
N LEU A 99 5.92 1.83 -25.24
CA LEU A 99 6.58 3.05 -24.78
C LEU A 99 7.77 2.73 -23.87
N ALA A 100 7.61 1.84 -22.90
CA ALA A 100 8.70 1.43 -22.00
C ALA A 100 9.87 0.79 -22.75
N VAL A 101 9.60 -0.05 -23.76
CA VAL A 101 10.64 -0.67 -24.60
C VAL A 101 11.37 0.38 -25.44
N LEU A 102 10.63 1.33 -26.05
CA LEU A 102 11.21 2.39 -26.87
C LEU A 102 12.07 3.36 -26.05
N GLU A 103 11.66 3.68 -24.82
CA GLU A 103 12.46 4.46 -23.86
C GLU A 103 13.73 3.71 -23.47
N ARG A 104 13.61 2.43 -23.09
CA ARG A 104 14.78 1.61 -22.71
C ARG A 104 15.75 1.38 -23.87
N ALA A 105 15.25 1.34 -25.10
CA ALA A 105 16.05 1.26 -26.31
C ALA A 105 16.70 2.62 -26.70
N GLY A 106 16.39 3.70 -25.99
CA GLY A 106 16.91 5.05 -26.26
C GLY A 106 16.31 5.73 -27.49
N VAL A 107 15.22 5.19 -28.05
CA VAL A 107 14.49 5.75 -29.20
C VAL A 107 13.68 6.96 -28.75
N LEU A 108 12.97 6.83 -27.63
CA LEU A 108 12.28 7.94 -26.98
C LEU A 108 13.21 8.55 -25.92
N LYS A 109 13.42 9.85 -26.01
CA LYS A 109 14.24 10.61 -25.06
C LYS A 109 13.37 11.69 -24.43
N GLY A 110 13.33 11.74 -23.11
CA GLY A 110 12.56 12.71 -22.34
C GLY A 110 12.88 12.57 -20.85
N GLU A 111 13.03 13.71 -20.17
CA GLU A 111 13.26 13.78 -18.74
C GLU A 111 12.17 14.68 -18.13
N PRO A 112 11.21 14.13 -17.36
CA PRO A 112 11.05 12.71 -17.02
C PRO A 112 10.56 11.85 -18.20
N ALA A 113 10.77 10.54 -18.10
CA ALA A 113 10.29 9.56 -19.08
C ALA A 113 8.76 9.63 -19.27
N LEU A 114 8.28 9.42 -20.50
CA LEU A 114 6.85 9.46 -20.82
C LEU A 114 6.08 8.38 -20.04
N THR A 115 6.67 7.19 -19.86
CA THR A 115 6.05 6.15 -19.04
C THR A 115 5.88 6.56 -17.57
N THR A 116 6.84 7.32 -17.01
CA THR A 116 6.73 7.90 -15.66
C THR A 116 5.60 8.92 -15.60
N ILE A 117 5.52 9.84 -16.56
CA ILE A 117 4.44 10.84 -16.61
C ILE A 117 3.07 10.16 -16.70
N LEU A 118 2.93 9.15 -17.55
CA LEU A 118 1.67 8.40 -17.70
C LEU A 118 1.30 7.68 -16.40
N PHE A 119 2.26 7.02 -15.77
CA PHE A 119 2.06 6.31 -14.51
C PHE A 119 1.60 7.26 -13.41
N GLU A 120 2.32 8.38 -13.19
CA GLU A 120 2.00 9.38 -12.18
C GLU A 120 0.64 10.04 -12.45
N SER A 121 0.35 10.37 -13.72
CA SER A 121 -0.93 10.99 -14.09
C SER A 121 -2.12 10.09 -13.76
N VAL A 122 -2.01 8.79 -14.07
CA VAL A 122 -3.06 7.81 -13.75
C VAL A 122 -3.14 7.58 -12.25
N GLN A 123 -2.00 7.44 -11.56
CA GLN A 123 -1.94 7.24 -10.12
C GLN A 123 -2.59 8.41 -9.37
N VAL A 124 -2.19 9.65 -9.66
CA VAL A 124 -2.75 10.87 -9.03
C VAL A 124 -4.24 10.99 -9.30
N SER A 125 -4.71 10.62 -10.51
CA SER A 125 -6.13 10.64 -10.84
C SER A 125 -6.93 9.65 -9.99
N ILE A 126 -6.44 8.42 -9.83
CA ILE A 126 -7.07 7.38 -9.00
C ILE A 126 -7.03 7.77 -7.52
N GLU A 127 -5.89 8.24 -7.03
CA GLU A 127 -5.72 8.71 -5.65
C GLU A 127 -6.68 9.86 -5.35
N SER A 128 -6.81 10.82 -6.27
CA SER A 128 -7.73 11.96 -6.14
C SER A 128 -9.19 11.51 -6.11
N ALA A 129 -9.58 10.54 -6.95
CA ALA A 129 -10.92 9.98 -6.95
C ALA A 129 -11.25 9.25 -5.63
N LEU A 130 -10.31 8.45 -5.12
CA LEU A 130 -10.45 7.76 -3.84
C LEU A 130 -10.49 8.75 -2.66
N ALA A 131 -9.62 9.76 -2.66
CA ALA A 131 -9.64 10.83 -1.67
C ALA A 131 -10.97 11.58 -1.67
N GLY A 132 -11.52 11.89 -2.85
CA GLY A 132 -12.85 12.47 -3.00
C GLY A 132 -13.97 11.61 -2.42
N LEU A 133 -13.91 10.29 -2.64
CA LEU A 133 -14.88 9.35 -2.07
C LEU A 133 -14.78 9.30 -0.54
N VAL A 134 -13.55 9.29 0.01
CA VAL A 134 -13.30 9.34 1.46
C VAL A 134 -13.81 10.66 2.04
N LEU A 135 -13.51 11.79 1.41
CA LEU A 135 -14.01 13.10 1.80
C LEU A 135 -15.53 13.12 1.88
N PHE A 136 -16.21 12.67 0.81
CA PHE A 136 -17.66 12.59 0.79
C PHE A 136 -18.21 11.67 1.89
N ALA A 137 -17.62 10.48 2.07
CA ALA A 137 -18.02 9.55 3.11
C ALA A 137 -17.85 10.13 4.53
N LEU A 138 -16.75 10.87 4.78
CA LEU A 138 -16.49 11.54 6.05
C LEU A 138 -17.50 12.65 6.33
N VAL A 139 -17.77 13.52 5.34
CA VAL A 139 -18.74 14.61 5.47
C VAL A 139 -20.16 14.06 5.66
N PHE A 140 -20.55 13.06 4.87
CA PHE A 140 -21.84 12.39 5.03
C PHE A 140 -21.96 11.67 6.39
N GLY A 141 -20.88 11.04 6.84
CA GLY A 141 -20.78 10.43 8.17
C GLY A 141 -20.95 11.45 9.29
N ALA A 142 -20.29 12.60 9.19
CA ALA A 142 -20.42 13.72 10.12
C ALA A 142 -21.85 14.25 10.19
N TYR A 143 -22.48 14.49 9.02
CA TYR A 143 -23.89 14.89 8.95
C TYR A 143 -24.81 13.87 9.63
N ARG A 144 -24.67 12.58 9.27
CA ARG A 144 -25.48 11.50 9.84
C ARG A 144 -25.32 11.39 11.36
N LEU A 145 -24.10 11.60 11.86
CA LEU A 145 -23.77 11.52 13.28
C LEU A 145 -24.42 12.67 14.06
N MET A 146 -24.36 13.90 13.51
CA MET A 146 -24.93 15.11 14.11
C MET A 146 -26.46 15.15 14.05
N ARG A 147 -27.08 14.57 13.02
CA ARG A 147 -28.55 14.47 12.91
C ARG A 147 -29.19 13.71 14.07
N ARG A 148 -28.48 12.79 14.72
CA ARG A 148 -28.95 12.01 15.88
C ARG A 148 -28.72 12.74 17.22
N GLY A 149 -28.59 14.06 17.21
CA GLY A 149 -28.31 14.89 18.37
C GLY A 149 -26.82 15.22 18.54
N VAL A 150 -26.54 16.35 19.17
CA VAL A 150 -25.19 16.85 19.40
C VAL A 150 -24.68 16.34 20.75
N SER A 151 -23.49 15.74 20.76
CA SER A 151 -22.80 15.31 21.98
C SER A 151 -21.32 15.64 21.89
N TRP A 152 -20.65 15.80 23.03
CA TRP A 152 -19.23 16.15 23.10
C TRP A 152 -18.33 15.33 22.16
N PRO A 153 -18.41 13.99 22.09
CA PRO A 153 -17.58 13.22 21.16
C PRO A 153 -17.84 13.51 19.67
N LYS A 154 -19.10 13.83 19.31
CA LYS A 154 -19.48 14.14 17.93
C LYS A 154 -18.96 15.50 17.52
N LEU A 155 -19.01 16.48 18.43
CA LEU A 155 -18.41 17.79 18.23
C LEU A 155 -16.91 17.69 18.02
N LEU A 156 -16.21 16.88 18.84
CA LEU A 156 -14.78 16.63 18.68
C LEU A 156 -14.47 15.99 17.32
N PHE A 157 -15.26 15.00 16.90
CA PHE A 157 -15.09 14.38 15.58
C PHE A 157 -15.26 15.39 14.44
N VAL A 158 -16.32 16.20 14.46
CA VAL A 158 -16.57 17.22 13.44
C VAL A 158 -15.47 18.27 13.43
N LEU A 159 -15.01 18.72 14.60
CA LEU A 159 -13.91 19.67 14.72
C LEU A 159 -12.62 19.10 14.13
N ALA A 160 -12.26 17.86 14.47
CA ALA A 160 -11.10 17.18 13.91
C ALA A 160 -11.22 17.02 12.38
N LEU A 161 -12.40 16.66 11.88
CA LEU A 161 -12.68 16.57 10.44
C LEU A 161 -12.45 17.92 9.74
N LEU A 162 -12.99 19.00 10.29
CA LEU A 162 -12.81 20.35 9.74
C LEU A 162 -11.34 20.77 9.71
N LEU A 163 -10.59 20.49 10.78
CA LEU A 163 -9.15 20.78 10.84
C LEU A 163 -8.37 20.01 9.77
N VAL A 164 -8.68 18.72 9.57
CA VAL A 164 -8.02 17.89 8.54
C VAL A 164 -8.38 18.38 7.13
N LEU A 165 -9.64 18.72 6.86
CA LEU A 165 -10.06 19.29 5.57
C LEU A 165 -9.37 20.63 5.31
N LEU A 166 -9.25 21.48 6.32
CA LEU A 166 -8.57 22.77 6.20
C LEU A 166 -7.07 22.58 5.94
N ALA A 167 -6.44 21.60 6.57
CA ALA A 167 -5.03 21.27 6.36
C ALA A 167 -4.74 20.71 4.95
N ALA A 168 -5.72 20.09 4.31
CA ALA A 168 -5.60 19.58 2.95
C ALA A 168 -5.62 20.67 1.86
N LEU A 169 -6.08 21.88 2.18
CA LEU A 169 -6.11 23.00 1.23
C LEU A 169 -4.71 23.61 1.06
N PRO A 170 -4.26 23.90 -0.17
CA PRO A 170 -3.02 24.62 -0.43
C PRO A 170 -3.21 26.11 -0.17
N LEU A 171 -3.35 26.49 1.11
CA LEU A 171 -3.53 27.88 1.52
C LEU A 171 -2.19 28.58 1.69
N SER A 172 -2.01 29.71 1.01
CA SER A 172 -0.94 30.68 1.29
C SER A 172 -1.30 31.47 2.55
N ALA A 173 -1.18 30.83 3.72
CA ALA A 173 -1.62 31.39 4.99
C ALA A 173 -0.48 32.14 5.74
N PRO A 174 -0.80 33.11 6.61
CA PRO A 174 0.17 33.72 7.53
C PRO A 174 0.80 32.66 8.45
N GLY A 175 2.04 32.89 8.89
CA GLY A 175 2.92 31.86 9.47
C GLY A 175 2.34 31.03 10.62
N LEU A 176 1.44 31.57 11.44
CA LEU A 176 0.80 30.82 12.54
C LEU A 176 -0.10 29.68 12.05
N LEU A 177 -0.86 29.90 10.97
CA LEU A 177 -1.73 28.87 10.39
C LEU A 177 -0.89 27.76 9.74
N THR A 178 0.21 28.13 9.09
CA THR A 178 1.15 27.18 8.48
C THR A 178 1.82 26.30 9.54
N SER A 179 2.33 26.88 10.63
CA SER A 179 2.91 26.11 11.74
C SER A 179 1.91 25.15 12.39
N ALA A 180 0.66 25.57 12.57
CA ALA A 180 -0.40 24.71 13.12
C ALA A 180 -0.74 23.54 12.17
N ARG A 181 -0.80 23.80 10.85
CA ARG A 181 -0.97 22.78 9.81
C ARG A 181 0.18 21.78 9.82
N ASP A 182 1.42 22.26 9.82
CA ASP A 182 2.60 21.41 9.76
C ASP A 182 2.69 20.52 11.01
N TRP A 183 2.37 21.05 12.19
CA TRP A 183 2.26 20.26 13.41
C TRP A 183 1.17 19.18 13.32
N LEU A 184 -0.03 19.52 12.80
CA LEU A 184 -1.13 18.58 12.60
C LEU A 184 -0.73 17.44 11.65
N LEU A 185 -0.06 17.77 10.54
CA LEU A 185 0.40 16.78 9.56
C LEU A 185 1.53 15.91 10.12
N ALA A 186 2.48 16.53 10.84
CA ALA A 186 3.67 15.85 11.34
C ALA A 186 3.39 14.95 12.55
N VAL A 187 2.42 15.27 13.41
CA VAL A 187 2.19 14.54 14.66
C VAL A 187 0.96 13.62 14.56
N PRO A 188 -0.30 14.09 14.64
CA PRO A 188 -1.46 13.19 14.68
C PRO A 188 -1.75 12.49 13.35
N VAL A 189 -1.60 13.17 12.20
CA VAL A 189 -1.85 12.55 10.90
C VAL A 189 -0.79 11.48 10.61
N SER A 190 0.49 11.78 10.85
CA SER A 190 1.56 10.80 10.68
C SER A 190 1.42 9.61 11.65
N ALA A 191 1.01 9.85 12.90
CA ALA A 191 0.73 8.79 13.87
C ALA A 191 -0.43 7.90 13.42
N GLY A 192 -1.50 8.50 12.88
CA GLY A 192 -2.61 7.77 12.28
C GLY A 192 -2.19 6.92 11.07
N ALA A 193 -1.41 7.50 10.15
CA ALA A 193 -0.87 6.79 9.00
C ALA A 193 0.00 5.59 9.42
N ARG A 194 0.87 5.77 10.41
CA ARG A 194 1.68 4.69 10.99
C ARG A 194 0.79 3.62 11.64
N GLY A 195 -0.25 4.02 12.37
CA GLY A 195 -1.22 3.08 12.97
C GLY A 195 -1.92 2.23 11.93
N ILE A 196 -2.35 2.82 10.81
CA ILE A 196 -2.94 2.11 9.67
C ILE A 196 -1.94 1.13 9.06
N LEU A 197 -0.70 1.56 8.81
CA LEU A 197 0.35 0.69 8.27
C LEU A 197 0.67 -0.50 9.18
N LEU A 198 0.73 -0.28 10.51
CA LEU A 198 0.89 -1.35 11.49
C LEU A 198 -0.30 -2.31 11.47
N GLY A 199 -1.53 -1.79 11.37
CA GLY A 199 -2.74 -2.60 11.24
C GLY A 199 -2.74 -3.47 9.99
N ILE A 200 -2.34 -2.91 8.84
CA ILE A 200 -2.21 -3.64 7.56
C ILE A 200 -1.13 -4.71 7.67
N ALA A 201 0.02 -4.39 8.27
CA ALA A 201 1.10 -5.35 8.48
C ALA A 201 0.62 -6.54 9.33
N LEU A 202 -0.06 -6.29 10.45
CA LEU A 202 -0.64 -7.34 11.30
C LEU A 202 -1.69 -8.17 10.56
N ALA A 203 -2.59 -7.53 9.80
CA ALA A 203 -3.60 -8.23 9.00
C ALA A 203 -2.97 -9.16 7.96
N THR A 204 -1.88 -8.71 7.33
CA THR A 204 -1.13 -9.50 6.33
C THR A 204 -0.44 -10.70 6.98
N VAL A 205 0.18 -10.52 8.16
CA VAL A 205 0.78 -11.62 8.94
C VAL A 205 -0.29 -12.64 9.33
N VAL A 206 -1.43 -12.19 9.85
CA VAL A 206 -2.54 -13.08 10.23
C VAL A 206 -3.04 -13.88 9.03
N THR A 207 -3.21 -13.24 7.87
CA THR A 207 -3.64 -13.92 6.64
C THR A 207 -2.59 -14.94 6.19
N GLY A 208 -1.31 -14.59 6.19
CA GLY A 208 -0.22 -15.49 5.84
C GLY A 208 -0.15 -16.71 6.78
N VAL A 209 -0.27 -16.49 8.08
CA VAL A 209 -0.30 -17.56 9.09
C VAL A 209 -1.51 -18.49 8.89
N ARG A 210 -2.71 -17.95 8.63
CA ARG A 210 -3.91 -18.76 8.36
C ARG A 210 -3.73 -19.66 7.14
N VAL A 211 -3.14 -19.14 6.07
CA VAL A 211 -2.83 -19.92 4.86
C VAL A 211 -1.80 -21.00 5.17
N LEU A 212 -0.72 -20.68 5.89
CA LEU A 212 0.35 -21.63 6.23
C LEU A 212 -0.09 -22.76 7.15
N ILE A 213 -1.03 -22.50 8.07
CA ILE A 213 -1.64 -23.53 8.93
C ILE A 213 -2.67 -24.38 8.14
N GLY A 214 -3.08 -23.92 6.95
CA GLY A 214 -4.10 -24.58 6.13
C GLY A 214 -5.53 -24.37 6.64
N LEU A 215 -5.76 -23.28 7.38
CA LEU A 215 -7.10 -22.84 7.78
C LEU A 215 -7.84 -22.24 6.59
N ASP A 216 -7.17 -21.35 5.85
CA ASP A 216 -7.68 -20.78 4.61
C ASP A 216 -7.19 -21.64 3.43
N ARG A 217 -8.05 -22.56 2.96
CA ARG A 217 -7.76 -23.40 1.79
C ARG A 217 -8.10 -22.61 0.53
N SER A 218 -7.07 -22.19 -0.22
CA SER A 218 -7.23 -21.31 -1.37
C SER A 218 -8.04 -21.90 -2.53
N TYR A 219 -8.17 -23.21 -2.66
CA TYR A 219 -9.00 -23.84 -3.70
C TYR A 219 -9.56 -25.17 -3.18
N ARG A 220 -10.86 -25.18 -2.90
CA ARG A 220 -11.68 -26.39 -2.87
C ARG A 220 -12.75 -26.23 -3.95
N GLU A 221 -12.37 -26.60 -5.17
CA GLU A 221 -13.23 -27.39 -6.03
C GLU A 221 -12.71 -28.83 -5.98
#